data_AF-A0A849Q6C6-F1
#
_entry.id   AF-A0A849Q6C6-F1
#
_cell.length_a   1.000
_cell.length_b   1.000
_cell.length_c   1.000
_cell.angle_alpha   90.00
_cell.angle_beta   90.00
_cell.angle_gamma   90.00
#
_symmetry.space_group_name_H-M   'P 1'
#
loop_
_entity.id
_entity.type
_entity.pdbx_description
1 polymer ?
#
loop_
_entity_poly.entity_id
_entity_poly.type
_entity_poly.pdbx_seq_one_letter_code
_entity_poly.pdbx_strand_id
1 'polypeptide(L)'
;MHNKKAFIMCLAGGILLFLASAIGSVGMYGTIITFVADQYPEMVGILDNVLVILSFIAGLGGIGVIIGAFMLTTDRVRTGKFVIGIAAGMGLIGLIIVLAQHFMLAGTSGVVDYVTLMLSQGSGWIGAVLAILGRKMAGKPE
;
A
#
# COMPACT_ATOMS: atom_id res chain seq x y z
N MET A 1 -3.11 27.64 4.41
CA MET A 1 -2.47 26.31 4.43
C MET A 1 -1.39 26.28 3.36
N HIS A 2 -0.13 26.20 3.78
CA HIS A 2 0.96 25.89 2.84
C HIS A 2 0.73 24.49 2.26
N ASN A 3 1.03 24.27 0.97
CA ASN A 3 0.96 22.95 0.31
C ASN A 3 -0.42 22.24 0.34
N LYS A 4 -1.55 22.96 0.28
CA LYS A 4 -2.91 22.39 0.33
C LYS A 4 -3.15 21.28 -0.70
N LYS A 5 -2.65 21.43 -1.93
CA LYS A 5 -2.79 20.43 -3.01
C LYS A 5 -2.04 19.13 -2.69
N ALA A 6 -0.81 19.24 -2.18
CA ALA A 6 0.01 18.10 -1.79
C ALA A 6 -0.57 17.36 -0.58
N PHE A 7 -1.13 18.10 0.39
CA PHE A 7 -1.82 17.52 1.54
C PHE A 7 -3.02 16.66 1.12
N ILE A 8 -3.89 17.19 0.27
CA ILE A 8 -5.10 16.48 -0.19
C ILE A 8 -4.72 15.20 -0.94
N MET A 9 -3.71 15.26 -1.83
CA MET A 9 -3.24 14.07 -2.55
C MET A 9 -2.64 13.02 -1.63
N CYS A 10 -1.84 13.41 -0.63
CA CYS A 10 -1.27 12.46 0.34
C CYS A 10 -2.34 11.91 1.29
N LEU A 11 -3.32 12.71 1.69
CA LEU A 11 -4.42 12.28 2.56
C LEU A 11 -5.30 11.26 1.83
N ALA A 12 -5.72 11.57 0.61
CA ALA A 12 -6.47 10.64 -0.24
C ALA A 12 -5.65 9.37 -0.50
N GLY A 13 -4.35 9.53 -0.80
CA GLY A 13 -3.44 8.41 -1.03
C GLY A 13 -3.28 7.51 0.21
N GLY A 14 -3.15 8.09 1.40
CA GLY A 14 -3.03 7.37 2.66
C GLY A 14 -4.29 6.64 3.07
N ILE A 15 -5.47 7.25 2.86
CA ILE A 15 -6.77 6.58 3.08
C ILE A 15 -6.92 5.40 2.13
N LEU A 16 -6.59 5.57 0.84
CA LEU A 16 -6.64 4.50 -0.15
C LEU A 16 -5.66 3.36 0.17
N LEU A 17 -4.45 3.68 0.62
CA LEU A 17 -3.47 2.69 1.10
C LEU A 17 -3.97 1.92 2.32
N PHE A 18 -4.60 2.62 3.28
CA PHE A 18 -5.17 1.99 4.47
C PHE A 18 -6.30 1.03 4.11
N LEU A 19 -7.25 1.47 3.27
CA LEU A 19 -8.36 0.64 2.80
C LEU A 19 -7.87 -0.54 1.97
N ALA A 20 -6.88 -0.33 1.11
CA ALA A 20 -6.33 -1.40 0.30
C ALA A 20 -5.53 -2.43 1.10
N SER A 21 -4.91 -2.02 2.21
CA SER A 21 -4.30 -2.96 3.14
C SER A 21 -5.36 -3.88 3.78
N ALA A 22 -6.59 -3.40 3.96
CA ALA A 22 -7.69 -4.23 4.41
C ALA A 22 -8.22 -5.16 3.30
N ILE A 23 -8.27 -4.69 2.04
CA ILE A 23 -8.91 -5.41 0.92
C ILE A 23 -7.96 -6.43 0.26
N GLY A 24 -6.69 -6.06 0.01
CA GLY A 24 -5.72 -6.93 -0.64
C GLY A 24 -5.28 -8.12 0.21
N SER A 25 -5.32 -7.95 1.54
CA SER A 25 -5.05 -9.01 2.52
C SER A 25 -6.04 -10.17 2.40
N VAL A 26 -7.34 -9.90 2.31
CA VAL A 26 -8.38 -10.93 2.51
C VAL A 26 -8.36 -12.02 1.44
N GLY A 27 -8.17 -11.65 0.16
CA GLY A 27 -8.09 -12.62 -0.93
C GLY A 27 -6.82 -13.47 -0.91
N MET A 28 -5.68 -12.86 -0.59
CA MET A 28 -4.38 -13.53 -0.55
C MET A 28 -4.26 -14.43 0.70
N TYR A 29 -4.79 -13.98 1.84
CA TYR A 29 -4.91 -14.78 3.07
C TYR A 29 -5.75 -16.03 2.86
N GLY A 30 -6.89 -15.92 2.20
CA GLY A 30 -7.72 -17.07 1.87
C GLY A 30 -6.97 -18.13 1.05
N THR A 31 -6.23 -17.71 0.02
CA THR A 31 -5.45 -18.63 -0.83
C THR A 31 -4.31 -19.29 -0.08
N ILE A 32 -3.53 -18.53 0.71
CA ILE A 32 -2.43 -19.10 1.50
C ILE A 32 -2.98 -20.08 2.55
N ILE A 33 -4.02 -19.68 3.29
CA ILE A 33 -4.63 -20.52 4.33
C ILE A 33 -5.17 -21.81 3.71
N THR A 34 -5.84 -21.73 2.55
CA THR A 34 -6.37 -22.91 1.86
C THR A 34 -5.25 -23.84 1.40
N PHE A 35 -4.16 -23.30 0.85
CA PHE A 35 -3.00 -24.09 0.44
C PHE A 35 -2.32 -24.78 1.63
N VAL A 36 -2.14 -24.09 2.75
CA VAL A 36 -1.54 -24.67 3.96
C VAL A 36 -2.50 -25.63 4.65
N ALA A 37 -3.81 -25.38 4.65
CA ALA A 37 -4.80 -26.30 5.21
C ALA A 37 -4.80 -27.66 4.48
N ASP A 38 -4.54 -27.66 3.18
CA ASP A 38 -4.49 -28.87 2.36
C ASP A 38 -3.23 -29.71 2.61
N GLN A 39 -2.10 -29.08 2.91
CA GLN A 39 -0.80 -29.75 3.04
C GLN A 39 -0.35 -29.95 4.51
N TYR A 40 -0.68 -29.00 5.39
CA TYR A 40 -0.23 -28.92 6.80
C TYR A 40 -1.31 -28.28 7.69
N PRO A 41 -2.41 -28.99 7.97
CA PRO A 41 -3.57 -28.44 8.68
C PRO A 41 -3.25 -27.95 10.10
N GLU A 42 -2.28 -28.56 10.79
CA GLU A 42 -1.85 -28.10 12.12
C GLU A 42 -1.21 -26.70 12.13
N MET A 43 -0.70 -26.23 10.99
CA MET A 43 -0.04 -24.91 10.90
C MET A 43 -1.01 -23.77 10.62
N VAL A 44 -2.26 -24.06 10.24
CA VAL A 44 -3.27 -23.05 9.86
C VAL A 44 -3.50 -22.03 10.97
N GLY A 45 -3.64 -22.48 12.22
CA GLY A 45 -3.89 -21.56 13.34
C GLY A 45 -2.72 -20.63 13.66
N ILE A 46 -1.48 -21.07 13.44
CA ILE A 46 -0.29 -20.22 13.61
C ILE A 46 -0.23 -19.21 12.46
N LEU A 47 -0.47 -19.68 11.24
CA LEU A 47 -0.42 -18.86 10.04
C LEU A 47 -1.48 -17.76 10.05
N ASP A 48 -2.71 -18.07 10.46
CA ASP A 48 -3.79 -17.09 10.59
C ASP A 48 -3.42 -15.95 11.54
N ASN A 49 -2.87 -16.28 12.72
CA ASN A 49 -2.38 -15.28 13.67
C ASN A 49 -1.27 -14.39 13.09
N VAL A 50 -0.31 -14.99 12.38
CA VAL A 50 0.79 -14.25 11.72
C VAL A 50 0.25 -13.32 10.63
N LEU A 51 -0.70 -13.80 9.82
CA LEU A 51 -1.31 -13.01 8.76
C LEU A 51 -2.13 -11.83 9.33
N VAL A 52 -2.87 -12.03 10.42
CA VAL A 52 -3.58 -10.95 11.12
C VAL A 52 -2.61 -9.85 11.58
N ILE A 53 -1.50 -10.23 12.21
CA ILE A 53 -0.46 -9.29 12.67
C ILE A 53 0.14 -8.52 11.48
N LEU A 54 0.47 -9.22 10.40
CA LEU A 54 0.99 -8.60 9.17
C LEU A 54 -0.01 -7.61 8.57
N SER A 55 -1.32 -7.89 8.65
CA SER A 55 -2.38 -6.99 8.18
C SER A 55 -2.39 -5.68 8.97
N PHE A 56 -2.20 -5.75 10.29
CA PHE A 56 -2.10 -4.57 11.16
C PHE A 56 -0.88 -3.73 10.81
N ILE A 57 0.27 -4.38 10.60
CA ILE A 57 1.51 -3.70 10.22
C ILE A 57 1.36 -3.01 8.86
N ALA A 58 0.72 -3.67 7.89
CA ALA A 58 0.47 -3.09 6.58
C ALA A 58 -0.51 -1.88 6.67
N GLY A 59 -1.53 -1.95 7.53
CA GLY A 59 -2.43 -0.83 7.82
C GLY A 59 -1.73 0.38 8.44
N LEU A 60 -0.73 0.15 9.32
CA LEU A 60 0.09 1.24 9.88
C LEU A 60 0.85 2.03 8.81
N GLY A 61 1.14 1.41 7.65
CA GLY A 61 1.71 2.11 6.49
C GLY A 61 0.80 3.21 5.95
N GLY A 62 -0.50 2.95 5.79
CA GLY A 62 -1.48 3.96 5.37
C GLY A 62 -1.60 5.12 6.36
N ILE A 63 -1.62 4.80 7.66
CA ILE A 63 -1.63 5.79 8.75
C ILE A 63 -0.35 6.63 8.73
N GLY A 64 0.81 6.02 8.48
CA GLY A 64 2.09 6.72 8.33
C GLY A 64 2.07 7.76 7.21
N VAL A 65 1.43 7.47 6.08
CA VAL A 65 1.23 8.46 5.00
C VAL A 65 0.33 9.61 5.45
N ILE A 66 -0.74 9.34 6.20
CA ILE A 66 -1.66 10.38 6.70
C ILE A 66 -0.94 11.31 7.69
N ILE A 67 -0.18 10.75 8.63
CA ILE A 67 0.62 11.54 9.60
C ILE A 67 1.67 12.36 8.86
N GLY A 68 2.37 11.75 7.91
CA GLY A 68 3.35 12.43 7.07
C GLY A 68 2.71 13.56 6.24
N ALA A 69 1.47 13.38 5.76
CA ALA A 69 0.71 14.41 5.06
C ALA A 69 0.44 15.60 5.98
N PHE A 70 0.00 15.35 7.23
CA PHE A 70 -0.22 16.42 8.21
C PHE A 70 1.07 17.23 8.47
N MET A 71 2.22 16.56 8.58
CA MET A 71 3.53 17.23 8.73
C MET A 71 3.92 18.09 7.51
N LEU A 72 3.38 17.86 6.32
CA LEU A 72 3.61 18.73 5.14
C LEU A 72 2.92 20.10 5.27
N THR A 73 1.95 20.23 6.18
CA THR A 73 1.25 21.49 6.45
C THR A 73 1.97 22.37 7.49
N THR A 74 2.98 21.82 8.17
CA THR A 74 3.84 22.49 9.15
C THR A 74 5.21 22.85 8.53
N ASP A 75 6.03 23.65 9.20
CA ASP A 75 7.40 24.01 8.78
C ASP A 75 8.35 22.80 8.60
N ARG A 76 7.96 21.61 9.07
CA ARG A 76 8.73 20.36 8.99
C ARG A 76 8.43 19.54 7.71
N VAL A 77 8.31 20.22 6.57
CA VAL A 77 8.02 19.61 5.25
C VAL A 77 9.02 18.50 4.89
N ARG A 78 10.31 18.67 5.24
CA ARG A 78 11.36 17.69 4.91
C ARG A 78 11.16 16.35 5.63
N THR A 79 10.75 16.39 6.89
CA THR A 79 10.48 15.20 7.71
C THR A 79 9.18 14.53 7.27
N GLY A 80 8.13 15.30 6.97
CA GLY A 80 6.88 14.77 6.41
C GLY A 80 7.10 14.02 5.09
N LYS A 81 7.92 14.58 4.18
CA LYS A 81 8.30 13.90 2.93
C LYS A 81 9.06 12.59 3.16
N PHE A 82 9.86 12.48 4.22
CA PHE A 82 10.61 11.27 4.52
C PHE A 82 9.67 10.15 5.01
N VAL A 83 8.77 10.48 5.94
CA VAL A 83 7.77 9.52 6.47
C VAL A 83 6.87 9.00 5.36
N ILE A 84 6.32 9.88 4.50
CA ILE A 84 5.51 9.47 3.34
C ILE A 84 6.33 8.59 2.39
N GLY A 85 7.62 8.90 2.20
CA GLY A 85 8.50 8.14 1.34
C GLY A 85 8.69 6.69 1.79
N ILE A 86 8.90 6.45 3.09
CA ILE A 86 9.02 5.10 3.64
C ILE A 86 7.68 4.38 3.57
N ALA A 87 6.61 5.04 4.00
CA ALA A 87 5.29 4.44 4.10
C ALA A 87 4.68 4.07 2.73
N ALA A 88 4.73 4.99 1.76
CA ALA A 88 4.25 4.74 0.40
C ALA A 88 5.26 3.94 -0.45
N GLY A 89 6.56 4.07 -0.17
CA GLY A 89 7.62 3.38 -0.89
C GLY A 89 7.57 1.86 -0.71
N MET A 90 7.32 1.38 0.51
CA MET A 90 7.14 -0.04 0.78
C MET A 90 5.92 -0.62 0.03
N GLY A 91 4.81 0.14 -0.03
CA GLY A 91 3.63 -0.24 -0.82
C GLY A 91 3.91 -0.32 -2.32
N LEU A 92 4.71 0.60 -2.86
CA LEU A 92 5.12 0.57 -4.27
C LEU A 92 6.06 -0.60 -4.57
N ILE A 93 6.98 -0.94 -3.67
CA ILE A 93 7.88 -2.11 -3.83
C ILE A 93 7.05 -3.39 -3.86
N GLY A 94 6.08 -3.55 -2.96
CA GLY A 94 5.17 -4.69 -2.95
C GLY A 94 4.40 -4.82 -4.28
N LEU A 95 3.93 -3.71 -4.83
CA LEU A 95 3.27 -3.68 -6.14
C LEU A 95 4.20 -4.19 -7.27
N ILE A 96 5.45 -3.73 -7.28
CA ILE A 96 6.45 -4.13 -8.28
C ILE A 96 6.75 -5.63 -8.19
N ILE A 97 6.87 -6.18 -6.99
CA ILE A 97 7.13 -7.61 -6.79
C ILE A 97 5.97 -8.45 -7.33
N VAL A 98 4.73 -8.09 -7.02
CA VAL A 98 3.56 -8.84 -7.50
C VAL A 98 3.41 -8.78 -9.01
N LEU A 99 3.67 -7.61 -9.61
CA LEU A 99 3.72 -7.46 -11.07
C LEU A 99 4.82 -8.35 -11.69
N ALA A 100 6.00 -8.38 -11.09
CA ALA A 100 7.10 -9.24 -11.54
C ALA A 100 6.75 -10.74 -11.43
N GLN A 101 6.06 -11.17 -10.37
CA GLN A 101 5.60 -12.55 -10.22
C GLN A 101 4.58 -12.94 -11.29
N HIS A 102 3.59 -12.10 -11.57
CA HIS A 102 2.60 -12.38 -12.62
C HIS A 102 3.24 -12.41 -14.01
N PHE A 103 4.25 -11.56 -14.25
CA PHE A 103 5.06 -11.60 -15.46
C PHE A 103 5.85 -12.90 -15.60
N MET A 104 6.43 -13.41 -14.51
CA MET A 104 7.20 -14.67 -14.54
C MET A 104 6.31 -15.91 -14.70
N LEU A 105 5.09 -15.89 -14.16
CA LEU A 105 4.17 -17.04 -14.19
C LEU A 105 3.43 -17.19 -15.53
N ALA A 106 2.98 -16.08 -16.12
CA ALA A 106 2.11 -16.10 -17.29
C ALA A 106 2.54 -15.09 -18.38
N GLY A 107 3.75 -14.52 -18.30
CA GLY A 107 4.24 -13.57 -19.29
C GLY A 107 3.44 -12.28 -19.32
N THR A 108 3.32 -11.69 -20.50
CA THR A 108 2.61 -10.42 -20.70
C THR A 108 1.11 -10.52 -20.46
N SER A 109 0.47 -11.67 -20.72
CA SER A 109 -0.96 -11.87 -20.48
C SER A 109 -1.32 -11.88 -19.00
N GLY A 110 -0.50 -12.53 -18.16
CA GLY A 110 -0.67 -12.53 -16.70
C GLY A 110 -0.60 -11.13 -16.07
N VAL A 111 0.27 -10.26 -16.63
CA VAL A 111 0.34 -8.86 -16.20
C VAL A 111 -0.91 -8.09 -16.60
N VAL A 112 -1.41 -8.30 -17.82
CA VAL A 112 -2.62 -7.61 -18.32
C VAL A 112 -3.84 -8.02 -17.50
N ASP A 113 -4.01 -9.31 -17.19
CA ASP A 113 -5.12 -9.78 -16.36
C ASP A 113 -5.04 -9.22 -14.93
N TYR A 114 -3.85 -9.24 -14.33
CA TYR A 114 -3.65 -8.69 -13.00
C TYR A 114 -3.90 -7.17 -12.96
N VAL A 115 -3.41 -6.41 -13.95
CA VAL A 115 -3.68 -4.98 -14.08
C VAL A 115 -5.18 -4.71 -14.29
N THR A 116 -5.86 -5.55 -15.06
CA THR A 116 -7.31 -5.43 -15.29
C THR A 116 -8.11 -5.69 -14.00
N LEU A 117 -7.71 -6.70 -13.22
CA LEU A 117 -8.23 -6.94 -11.86
C LEU A 117 -7.91 -5.79 -10.89
N MET A 118 -6.73 -5.19 -10.99
CA MET A 118 -6.36 -4.03 -10.17
C MET A 118 -7.13 -2.77 -10.53
N LEU A 119 -7.55 -2.62 -11.79
CA LEU A 119 -8.42 -1.54 -12.23
C LEU A 119 -9.86 -1.75 -11.73
N SER A 120 -10.32 -3.00 -11.63
CA SER A 120 -11.66 -3.32 -11.12
C SER A 120 -11.76 -3.32 -9.58
N GLN A 121 -10.69 -3.69 -8.86
CA GLN A 121 -10.63 -3.72 -7.39
C GLN A 121 -9.94 -2.49 -6.77
N GLY A 122 -9.78 -1.43 -7.57
CA GLY A 122 -8.89 -0.30 -7.34
C GLY A 122 -8.94 0.32 -5.95
N SER A 123 -7.78 0.39 -5.30
CA SER A 123 -7.51 1.37 -4.22
C SER A 123 -6.02 1.47 -3.85
N GLY A 124 -5.30 0.34 -3.71
CA GLY A 124 -3.99 0.35 -3.05
C GLY A 124 -2.84 0.97 -3.84
N TRP A 125 -2.73 0.59 -5.10
CA TRP A 125 -1.69 1.12 -5.99
C TRP A 125 -1.93 2.60 -6.31
N ILE A 126 -3.20 3.00 -6.46
CA ILE A 126 -3.61 4.41 -6.63
C ILE A 126 -3.21 5.21 -5.39
N GLY A 127 -3.42 4.63 -4.20
CA GLY A 127 -3.02 5.23 -2.93
C GLY A 127 -1.52 5.52 -2.85
N ALA A 128 -0.69 4.52 -3.20
CA ALA A 128 0.77 4.67 -3.23
C ALA A 128 1.23 5.73 -4.24
N VAL A 129 0.66 5.73 -5.45
CA VAL A 129 1.01 6.70 -6.49
C VAL A 129 0.61 8.12 -6.07
N LEU A 130 -0.60 8.32 -5.56
CA LEU A 130 -1.07 9.63 -5.09
C LEU A 130 -0.22 10.16 -3.93
N ALA A 131 0.17 9.31 -2.98
CA ALA A 131 1.06 9.68 -1.89
C ALA A 131 2.44 10.13 -2.38
N ILE A 132 3.00 9.46 -3.38
CA ILE A 132 4.30 9.82 -3.97
C ILE A 132 4.22 11.12 -4.79
N LEU A 133 3.15 11.30 -5.56
CA LEU A 133 2.92 12.54 -6.32
C LEU A 133 2.70 13.74 -5.40
N GLY A 134 1.87 13.58 -4.36
CA GLY A 134 1.68 14.60 -3.34
C GLY A 134 2.98 14.96 -2.62
N ARG A 135 3.82 13.97 -2.29
CA ARG A 135 5.17 14.20 -1.75
C ARG A 135 6.04 15.05 -2.68
N LYS A 136 6.01 14.79 -3.99
CA LYS A 136 6.80 15.55 -4.98
C LYS A 136 6.31 17.00 -5.11
N MET A 137 5.00 17.23 -5.03
CA MET A 137 4.40 18.56 -5.19
C MET A 137 4.57 19.48 -3.98
N ALA A 138 4.87 18.95 -2.78
CA ALA A 138 5.08 19.79 -1.60
C ALA A 138 6.38 20.61 -1.74
N GLY A 139 6.31 21.94 -1.68
CA GLY A 139 7.47 22.85 -1.65
C GLY A 139 7.78 23.33 -0.23
N LYS A 140 9.00 23.81 0.04
CA LYS A 140 9.22 24.56 1.30
C LYS A 140 8.44 25.88 1.23
N PRO A 141 7.89 26.38 2.36
CA PRO A 141 7.48 27.77 2.42
C PRO A 141 8.71 28.65 2.17
N GLU A 142 8.60 29.54 1.19
CA GLU A 142 9.51 30.70 1.04
C GLU A 142 9.20 31.72 2.14
#